data_AF-A0A1L7TZ07-F1
#
_entry.id   AF-A0A1L7TZ07-F1
#
_cell.length_a   1.000
_cell.length_b   1.000
_cell.length_c   1.000
_cell.angle_alpha   90.00
_cell.angle_beta   90.00
_cell.angle_gamma   90.00
#
_symmetry.space_group_name_H-M   'P 1'
#
loop_
_entity.id
_entity.type
_entity.pdbx_description
1 polymer ?
#
loop_
_entity_poly.entity_id
_entity_poly.type
_entity_poly.pdbx_seq_one_letter_code
_entity_poly.pdbx_strand_id
1 'polypeptide(L)'
;MVHKITFDIENRTPFYLIPNGQLAYWGNTNSGPETINPYSIGSGGVFQASAAPWVGSAGISGYTIANPEIWIALLGSDPDWSAEANSARVAMSTKPLTTDKDLYGYMYSTNVTNLALPTPNGHINLTCSIGSDDDTTALFTLTFYRGTGVTDEALGVVVPDQK
;
A
#
# COMPACT_ATOMS: atom_id res chain seq x y z
N MET A 1 15.71 13.22 15.70
CA MET A 1 14.74 13.03 14.60
C MET A 1 13.83 11.88 15.02
N VAL A 2 12.58 11.81 14.56
CA VAL A 2 11.67 10.70 14.93
C VAL A 2 11.39 9.92 13.66
N HIS A 3 11.67 8.62 13.67
CA HIS A 3 11.33 7.71 12.57
C HIS A 3 9.84 7.82 12.23
N LYS A 4 9.53 8.18 11.00
CA LYS A 4 8.18 8.42 10.51
C LYS A 4 8.13 8.09 9.02
N ILE A 5 7.18 7.24 8.66
CA ILE A 5 6.88 6.92 7.26
C ILE A 5 5.48 7.40 6.94
N THR A 6 5.37 8.30 5.98
CA THR A 6 4.11 8.66 5.32
C THR A 6 3.92 7.75 4.12
N PHE A 7 2.75 7.12 3.97
CA PHE A 7 2.42 6.38 2.76
C PHE A 7 1.65 7.29 1.80
N ASP A 8 2.23 7.54 0.64
CA ASP A 8 1.53 8.18 -0.49
C ASP A 8 1.17 7.10 -1.50
N ILE A 9 -0.10 7.09 -1.92
CA ILE A 9 -0.60 6.10 -2.85
C ILE A 9 -1.14 6.81 -4.07
N GLU A 10 -0.43 6.65 -5.17
CA GLU A 10 -0.81 7.16 -6.47
C GLU A 10 -1.66 6.11 -7.21
N ASN A 11 -2.95 6.37 -7.26
CA ASN A 11 -3.91 5.52 -7.95
C ASN A 11 -4.06 5.98 -9.41
N ARG A 12 -3.30 5.38 -10.33
CA ARG A 12 -3.47 5.58 -11.79
C ARG A 12 -4.41 4.54 -12.42
N THR A 13 -5.37 4.06 -11.64
CA THR A 13 -6.38 3.11 -12.09
C THR A 13 -7.75 3.78 -12.18
N PRO A 14 -8.70 3.21 -12.96
CA PRO A 14 -10.09 3.65 -12.97
C PRO A 14 -10.87 3.21 -11.72
N PHE A 15 -10.25 2.50 -10.78
CA PHE A 15 -10.92 1.89 -9.65
C PHE A 15 -10.70 2.69 -8.36
N TYR A 16 -11.64 2.61 -7.44
CA TYR A 16 -11.43 3.11 -6.08
C TYR A 16 -10.56 2.13 -5.29
N LEU A 17 -9.67 2.66 -4.45
CA LEU A 17 -8.96 1.87 -3.45
C LEU A 17 -9.65 2.07 -2.11
N ILE A 18 -10.22 1.00 -1.56
CA ILE A 18 -10.99 1.02 -0.32
C ILE A 18 -10.13 0.43 0.80
N PRO A 19 -9.84 1.17 1.88
CA PRO A 19 -9.08 0.64 3.01
C PRO A 19 -9.73 -0.61 3.62
N ASN A 20 -8.94 -1.65 3.89
CA ASN A 20 -9.42 -2.90 4.47
C ASN A 20 -8.65 -3.36 5.71
N GLY A 21 -7.67 -2.58 6.18
CA GLY A 21 -6.89 -2.89 7.37
C GLY A 21 -5.62 -2.06 7.46
N GLN A 22 -5.08 -1.98 8.67
CA GLN A 22 -3.79 -1.37 8.92
C GLN A 22 -3.15 -2.03 10.14
N LEU A 23 -1.82 -2.20 10.10
CA LEU A 23 -1.04 -2.71 11.21
C LEU A 23 0.23 -1.87 11.36
N ALA A 24 0.46 -1.31 12.54
CA ALA A 24 1.79 -0.88 12.97
C ALA A 24 2.53 -2.09 13.55
N TYR A 25 3.59 -2.56 12.86
CA TYR A 25 4.43 -3.65 13.33
C TYR A 25 5.43 -3.16 14.39
N TRP A 26 6.02 -1.98 14.14
CA TRP A 26 6.82 -1.21 15.09
C TRP A 26 6.35 0.26 15.10
N GLY A 27 6.44 0.89 16.27
CA GLY A 27 5.92 2.24 16.47
C GLY A 27 4.40 2.27 16.66
N ASN A 28 3.78 3.34 16.17
CA ASN A 28 2.35 3.63 16.27
C ASN A 28 1.78 4.05 14.91
N THR A 29 0.49 3.79 14.72
CA THR A 29 -0.31 4.45 13.68
C THR A 29 -0.64 5.87 14.14
N ASN A 30 -0.15 6.88 13.42
CA ASN A 30 -0.50 8.27 13.66
C ASN A 30 -1.76 8.69 12.87
N SER A 31 -1.93 8.12 11.67
CA SER A 31 -3.16 8.24 10.88
C SER A 31 -3.42 6.98 10.05
N GLY A 32 -4.70 6.71 9.78
CA GLY A 32 -5.13 5.56 8.99
C GLY A 32 -5.17 5.84 7.48
N PRO A 33 -5.22 4.78 6.65
CA PRO A 33 -5.46 4.88 5.22
C PRO A 33 -6.84 5.46 4.91
N GLU A 34 -6.93 6.27 3.85
CA GLU A 34 -8.20 6.81 3.34
C GLU A 34 -8.64 6.11 2.05
N THR A 35 -9.91 6.24 1.68
CA THR A 35 -10.40 5.82 0.35
C THR A 35 -9.80 6.70 -0.72
N ILE A 36 -9.20 6.09 -1.75
CA ILE A 36 -8.49 6.81 -2.81
C ILE A 36 -9.30 6.73 -4.08
N ASN A 37 -9.61 7.91 -4.63
CA ASN A 37 -10.37 8.03 -5.87
C ASN A 37 -9.55 7.53 -7.08
N PRO A 38 -10.21 7.16 -8.18
CA PRO A 38 -9.55 6.94 -9.46
C PRO A 38 -8.72 8.15 -9.88
N TYR A 39 -7.53 7.90 -10.43
CA TYR A 39 -6.63 8.92 -10.98
C TYR A 39 -6.26 10.05 -9.99
N SER A 40 -6.12 9.71 -8.70
CA SER A 40 -5.69 10.64 -7.66
C SER A 40 -4.57 10.07 -6.80
N ILE A 41 -3.96 10.94 -5.98
CA ILE A 41 -3.06 10.55 -4.90
C ILE A 41 -3.84 10.66 -3.60
N GLY A 42 -3.68 9.70 -2.70
CA GLY A 42 -4.25 9.74 -1.35
C GLY A 42 -3.33 9.12 -0.32
N SER A 43 -3.69 9.30 0.95
CA SER A 43 -2.92 8.83 2.10
C SER A 43 -3.15 7.34 2.37
N GLY A 44 -2.05 6.60 2.42
CA GLY A 44 -1.98 5.24 2.96
C GLY A 44 -1.87 5.19 4.48
N GLY A 45 -1.91 6.32 5.15
CA GLY A 45 -1.67 6.44 6.58
C GLY A 45 -0.22 6.78 6.92
N VAL A 46 0.02 7.02 8.21
CA VAL A 46 1.33 7.44 8.73
C VAL A 46 1.72 6.53 9.88
N PHE A 47 2.92 5.96 9.79
CA PHE A 47 3.56 5.19 10.85
C PHE A 47 4.64 6.04 11.48
N GLN A 48 4.74 6.02 12.81
CA GLN A 48 5.71 6.81 13.54
C GLN A 48 6.27 6.03 14.72
N ALA A 49 7.56 6.16 14.99
CA ALA A 49 8.19 5.59 16.16
C ALA A 49 7.44 5.96 17.44
N SER A 50 7.39 5.02 18.37
CA SER A 50 6.87 5.30 19.71
C SER A 50 7.83 6.24 20.45
N ALA A 51 7.38 6.88 21.52
CA ALA A 51 8.24 7.76 22.33
C ALA A 51 9.42 7.03 23.01
N ALA A 52 9.58 5.72 22.81
CA ALA A 52 10.70 4.95 23.29
C ALA A 52 11.95 5.22 22.43
N PRO A 53 13.12 5.46 23.03
CA PRO A 53 14.36 5.62 22.28
C PRO A 53 14.76 4.30 21.60
N TRP A 54 15.38 4.37 20.41
CA TRP A 54 15.92 3.22 19.67
C TRP A 54 14.87 2.34 18.98
N VAL A 55 13.74 2.92 18.57
CA VAL A 55 12.62 2.21 17.93
C VAL A 55 12.31 2.88 16.60
N GLY A 56 12.45 2.12 15.51
CA GLY A 56 12.04 2.57 14.17
C GLY A 56 10.52 2.60 14.00
N SER A 57 10.06 2.80 12.77
CA SER A 57 8.65 2.71 12.41
C SER A 57 8.46 1.70 11.28
N ALA A 58 7.44 0.85 11.39
CA ALA A 58 7.11 -0.09 10.33
C ALA A 58 5.66 -0.52 10.37
N GLY A 59 5.07 -0.79 9.22
CA GLY A 59 3.69 -1.23 9.15
C GLY A 59 3.19 -1.59 7.77
N ILE A 60 1.93 -2.01 7.74
CA ILE A 60 1.19 -2.33 6.53
C ILE A 60 -0.11 -1.52 6.50
N SER A 61 -0.45 -1.04 5.31
CA SER A 61 -1.81 -0.59 4.98
C SER A 61 -2.39 -1.47 3.89
N GLY A 62 -3.63 -1.92 4.11
CA GLY A 62 -4.35 -2.80 3.21
C GLY A 62 -5.48 -2.09 2.47
N TYR A 63 -5.67 -2.47 1.22
CA TYR A 63 -6.70 -1.94 0.33
C TYR A 63 -7.43 -3.05 -0.43
N THR A 64 -8.65 -2.77 -0.87
CA THR A 64 -9.35 -3.55 -1.88
C THR A 64 -9.74 -2.72 -3.09
N ILE A 65 -9.75 -3.36 -4.25
CA ILE A 65 -10.58 -2.99 -5.39
C ILE A 65 -11.77 -3.94 -5.38
N ALA A 66 -12.99 -3.40 -5.50
CA ALA A 66 -14.21 -4.22 -5.41
C ALA A 66 -14.51 -5.00 -6.70
N ASN A 67 -14.18 -4.42 -7.85
CA ASN A 67 -14.38 -5.06 -9.16
C ASN A 67 -13.27 -4.65 -10.14
N PRO A 68 -12.39 -5.59 -10.55
CA PRO A 68 -12.30 -6.97 -10.05
C PRO A 68 -11.91 -7.01 -8.57
N GLU A 69 -12.37 -8.04 -7.85
CA GLU A 69 -12.03 -8.18 -6.42
C GLU A 69 -10.54 -8.49 -6.25
N ILE A 70 -9.80 -7.50 -5.76
CA ILE A 70 -8.35 -7.57 -5.56
C ILE A 70 -8.03 -7.01 -4.18
N TRP A 71 -7.21 -7.76 -3.44
CA TRP A 71 -6.63 -7.32 -2.17
C TRP A 71 -5.20 -6.87 -2.40
N ILE A 72 -4.87 -5.71 -1.83
CA ILE A 72 -3.58 -5.05 -1.93
C ILE A 72 -3.04 -4.87 -0.52
N ALA A 73 -1.75 -5.09 -0.34
CA ALA A 73 -1.04 -4.74 0.88
C ALA A 73 0.23 -3.96 0.54
N LEU A 74 0.45 -2.89 1.29
CA LEU A 74 1.55 -1.95 1.12
C LEU A 74 2.35 -1.93 2.41
N LEU A 75 3.64 -2.21 2.35
CA LEU A 75 4.53 -2.26 3.52
C LEU A 75 5.58 -1.17 3.42
N GLY A 76 5.88 -0.57 4.56
CA GLY A 76 7.00 0.35 4.76
C GLY A 76 7.70 0.03 6.08
N SER A 77 9.03 0.15 6.11
CA SER A 77 9.88 -0.04 7.28
C SER A 77 11.05 0.93 7.26
N ASP A 78 11.26 1.58 8.38
CA ASP A 78 12.28 2.59 8.67
C ASP A 78 12.89 2.25 10.04
N PRO A 79 13.99 1.47 10.07
CA PRO A 79 14.59 0.98 11.31
C PRO A 79 15.55 2.01 11.95
N ASP A 80 15.53 2.13 13.29
CA ASP A 80 16.41 3.01 14.08
C ASP A 80 17.85 2.46 14.27
N TRP A 81 18.28 1.53 13.40
CA TRP A 81 19.61 0.95 13.47
C TRP A 81 20.35 1.22 12.16
N SER A 82 21.51 1.88 12.27
CA SER A 82 22.42 2.24 11.16
C SER A 82 22.87 1.10 10.21
N ALA A 83 22.43 -0.14 10.45
CA ALA A 83 22.74 -1.31 9.64
C ALA A 83 21.66 -1.64 8.60
N GLU A 84 20.43 -1.12 8.73
CA GLU A 84 19.35 -1.43 7.81
C GLU A 84 18.81 -0.17 7.14
N ALA A 85 18.64 -0.24 5.81
CA ALA A 85 18.07 0.85 5.03
C ALA A 85 16.53 0.76 5.04
N ASN A 86 15.89 1.91 4.86
CA ASN A 86 14.45 2.00 4.65
C ASN A 86 14.00 1.07 3.52
N SER A 87 12.85 0.43 3.71
CA SER A 87 12.30 -0.50 2.74
C SER A 87 10.81 -0.30 2.55
N ALA A 88 10.36 -0.43 1.31
CA ALA A 88 8.96 -0.55 0.95
C ALA A 88 8.75 -1.84 0.16
N ARG A 89 7.58 -2.48 0.34
CA ARG A 89 7.20 -3.75 -0.30
C ARG A 89 5.73 -3.75 -0.68
N VAL A 90 5.37 -4.61 -1.62
CA VAL A 90 4.00 -4.69 -2.14
C VAL A 90 3.53 -6.13 -2.28
N ALA A 91 2.22 -6.33 -2.12
CA ALA A 91 1.54 -7.58 -2.43
C ALA A 91 0.16 -7.30 -3.04
N MET A 92 -0.25 -8.15 -3.97
CA MET A 92 -1.59 -8.17 -4.55
C MET A 92 -2.07 -9.61 -4.68
N SER A 93 -3.38 -9.82 -4.52
CA SER A 93 -3.98 -11.14 -4.56
C SER A 93 -5.45 -11.06 -5.00
N THR A 94 -5.95 -12.10 -5.66
CA THR A 94 -7.40 -12.32 -5.90
C THR A 94 -8.02 -13.18 -4.79
N LYS A 95 -7.32 -13.34 -3.68
CA LYS A 95 -7.81 -13.94 -2.43
C LYS A 95 -7.55 -12.95 -1.29
N PRO A 96 -8.37 -12.97 -0.22
CA PRO A 96 -8.19 -12.10 0.93
C PRO A 96 -6.75 -12.07 1.45
N LEU A 97 -6.23 -10.85 1.64
CA LEU A 97 -5.01 -10.59 2.40
C LEU A 97 -5.43 -10.02 3.75
N THR A 98 -5.13 -10.72 4.84
CA THR A 98 -5.33 -10.21 6.19
C THR A 98 -4.15 -9.32 6.56
N THR A 99 -4.41 -8.07 6.93
CA THR A 99 -3.36 -7.13 7.35
C THR A 99 -2.93 -7.47 8.78
N ASP A 100 -2.00 -8.41 8.91
CA ASP A 100 -1.49 -8.92 10.19
C ASP A 100 0.05 -9.10 10.19
N LYS A 101 0.57 -9.63 11.31
CA LYS A 101 2.01 -9.84 11.51
C LYS A 101 2.59 -10.91 10.58
N ASP A 102 1.78 -11.89 10.17
CA ASP A 102 2.23 -12.95 9.29
C ASP A 102 2.40 -12.42 7.87
N LEU A 103 1.44 -11.59 7.40
CA LEU A 103 1.57 -10.88 6.14
C LEU A 103 2.78 -9.93 6.15
N TYR A 104 3.02 -9.22 7.25
CA TYR A 104 4.22 -8.39 7.42
C TYR A 104 5.50 -9.21 7.21
N GLY A 105 5.66 -10.33 7.94
CA GLY A 105 6.85 -11.18 7.82
C GLY A 105 7.01 -11.75 6.40
N TYR A 106 5.91 -12.13 5.76
CA TYR A 106 5.93 -12.61 4.38
C TYR A 106 6.36 -11.53 3.39
N MET A 107 5.78 -10.32 3.44
CA MET A 107 6.14 -9.22 2.54
C MET A 107 7.59 -8.76 2.76
N TYR A 108 8.03 -8.69 4.01
CA TYR A 108 9.41 -8.31 4.34
C TYR A 108 10.42 -9.32 3.78
N SER A 109 10.16 -10.62 3.94
CA SER A 109 11.07 -11.69 3.49
C SER A 109 11.10 -11.86 1.97
N THR A 110 9.98 -11.68 1.27
CA THR A 110 9.90 -11.84 -0.19
C THR A 110 10.48 -10.68 -0.98
N ASN A 111 10.65 -9.51 -0.35
CA ASN A 111 11.32 -8.37 -0.96
C ASN A 111 10.71 -7.89 -2.30
N VAL A 112 9.39 -8.00 -2.47
CA VAL A 112 8.72 -7.61 -3.72
C VAL A 112 8.49 -6.09 -3.75
N THR A 113 9.03 -5.43 -4.76
CA THR A 113 8.88 -3.97 -4.99
C THR A 113 8.12 -3.61 -6.27
N ASN A 114 7.89 -4.60 -7.13
CA ASN A 114 7.14 -4.47 -8.38
C ASN A 114 6.37 -5.77 -8.62
N LEU A 115 5.06 -5.68 -8.83
CA LEU A 115 4.19 -6.81 -9.01
C LEU A 115 3.11 -6.49 -10.05
N ALA A 116 2.93 -7.38 -11.02
CA ALA A 116 1.82 -7.34 -11.96
C ALA A 116 0.81 -8.44 -11.64
N LEU A 117 -0.48 -8.08 -11.62
CA LEU A 117 -1.58 -9.02 -11.43
C LEU A 117 -2.53 -8.94 -12.64
N PRO A 118 -2.74 -10.04 -13.38
CA PRO A 118 -3.73 -10.10 -14.44
C PRO A 118 -5.15 -9.86 -13.92
N THR A 119 -5.98 -9.19 -14.71
CA THR A 119 -7.40 -9.01 -14.46
C THR A 119 -8.20 -9.43 -15.69
N PRO A 120 -9.52 -9.68 -15.58
CA PRO A 120 -10.33 -10.06 -16.75
C PRO A 120 -10.22 -9.08 -17.93
N ASN A 121 -9.97 -7.80 -17.62
CA ASN A 121 -9.99 -6.69 -18.58
C ASN A 121 -8.61 -6.05 -18.82
N GLY A 122 -7.52 -6.70 -18.40
CA GLY A 122 -6.16 -6.15 -18.52
C GLY A 122 -5.23 -6.69 -17.44
N HIS A 123 -4.41 -5.81 -16.87
CA HIS A 123 -3.61 -6.12 -15.68
C HIS A 123 -3.36 -4.85 -14.85
N ILE A 124 -3.10 -5.04 -13.57
CA ILE A 124 -2.68 -3.97 -12.66
C ILE A 124 -1.21 -4.19 -12.33
N ASN A 125 -0.41 -3.14 -12.42
CA ASN A 125 0.95 -3.11 -11.92
C ASN A 125 1.00 -2.27 -10.65
N LEU A 126 1.69 -2.79 -9.63
CA LEU A 126 1.91 -2.11 -8.35
C LEU A 126 3.41 -2.03 -8.10
N THR A 127 3.89 -0.81 -7.91
CA THR A 127 5.30 -0.52 -7.61
C THR A 127 5.42 0.28 -6.32
N CYS A 128 6.58 0.21 -5.67
CA CYS A 128 6.89 1.05 -4.52
C CYS A 128 8.30 1.63 -4.54
N SER A 129 8.48 2.71 -3.80
CA SER A 129 9.76 3.33 -3.47
C SER A 129 9.68 4.00 -2.10
N ILE A 130 10.81 4.24 -1.44
CA ILE A 130 10.87 4.92 -0.14
C ILE A 130 12.13 5.77 -0.06
N GLY A 131 12.05 6.94 0.57
CA GLY A 131 13.21 7.79 0.85
C GLY A 131 14.09 7.22 1.98
N SER A 132 15.31 7.74 2.12
CA SER A 132 16.33 7.25 3.05
C SER A 132 16.40 7.97 4.40
N ASP A 133 15.59 9.01 4.60
CA ASP A 133 15.61 9.81 5.84
C ASP A 133 14.74 9.17 6.93
N ASP A 134 14.96 9.55 8.20
CA ASP A 134 14.10 9.10 9.31
C ASP A 134 12.68 9.70 9.21
N ASP A 135 12.50 10.82 8.53
CA ASP A 135 11.16 11.36 8.19
C ASP A 135 10.99 11.24 6.69
N THR A 136 10.35 10.16 6.26
CA THR A 136 10.34 9.74 4.85
C THR A 136 8.93 9.48 4.34
N THR A 137 8.83 9.41 3.02
CA THR A 137 7.63 9.00 2.31
C THR A 137 7.89 7.71 1.55
N ALA A 138 7.01 6.73 1.74
CA ALA A 138 6.90 5.56 0.88
C ALA A 138 5.83 5.84 -0.18
N LEU A 139 6.24 5.90 -1.44
CA LEU A 139 5.35 6.09 -2.58
C LEU A 139 4.98 4.73 -3.18
N PHE A 140 3.68 4.46 -3.27
CA PHE A 140 3.11 3.30 -3.94
C PHE A 140 2.34 3.76 -5.16
N THR A 141 2.59 3.15 -6.32
CA THR A 141 1.91 3.52 -7.57
C THR A 141 1.17 2.31 -8.13
N LEU A 142 -0.15 2.42 -8.24
CA LEU A 142 -0.98 1.44 -8.94
C LEU A 142 -1.26 1.96 -10.35
N THR A 143 -0.98 1.15 -11.37
CA THR A 143 -1.26 1.47 -12.77
C THR A 143 -2.09 0.38 -13.41
N PHE A 144 -3.21 0.74 -14.03
CA PHE A 144 -4.03 -0.21 -14.79
C PHE A 144 -3.68 -0.14 -16.27
N TYR A 145 -3.33 -1.29 -16.85
CA TYR A 145 -3.09 -1.45 -18.27
C TYR A 145 -4.29 -2.18 -18.88
N ARG A 146 -5.09 -1.39 -19.60
CA ARG A 146 -6.32 -1.86 -20.23
C ARG A 146 -6.04 -2.86 -21.34
N GLY A 147 -6.82 -3.94 -21.37
CA GLY A 147 -6.83 -4.91 -22.46
C GLY A 147 -7.34 -4.31 -23.78
N THR A 148 -6.95 -4.91 -24.90
CA THR A 148 -7.40 -4.44 -26.22
C THR A 148 -8.91 -4.62 -26.37
N GLY A 149 -9.62 -3.57 -26.81
CA GLY A 149 -11.06 -3.61 -27.05
C GLY A 149 -11.96 -3.52 -25.81
N VAL A 150 -11.39 -3.32 -24.63
CA VAL A 150 -12.15 -3.11 -23.39
C VAL A 150 -12.69 -1.68 -23.33
N THR A 151 -13.99 -1.54 -23.07
CA THR A 151 -14.64 -0.23 -22.87
C THR A 151 -14.70 0.16 -21.40
N ASP A 152 -15.02 1.41 -21.08
CA ASP A 152 -15.13 1.87 -19.69
C ASP A 152 -16.31 1.19 -18.97
N GLU A 153 -17.40 0.90 -19.69
CA GLU A 153 -18.56 0.18 -19.15
C GLU A 153 -18.19 -1.25 -18.73
N ALA A 154 -17.32 -1.91 -19.49
CA ALA A 154 -16.86 -3.27 -19.19
C ALA A 154 -16.01 -3.36 -17.91
N LEU A 155 -15.47 -2.23 -17.43
CA LEU A 155 -14.68 -2.19 -16.19
C LEU A 155 -15.55 -2.28 -14.93
N GLY A 156 -16.85 -1.95 -15.01
CA GLY A 156 -17.79 -2.10 -13.91
C GLY A 156 -17.32 -1.44 -12.61
N VAL A 157 -16.80 -0.21 -12.70
CA VAL A 157 -16.24 0.54 -11.56
C VAL A 157 -17.31 0.71 -10.48
N VAL A 158 -17.01 0.24 -9.27
CA VAL A 158 -17.87 0.38 -8.10
C VAL A 158 -17.49 1.65 -7.34
N VAL A 159 -18.46 2.54 -7.15
CA VAL A 159 -18.30 3.73 -6.31
C VAL A 159 -18.61 3.33 -4.86
N PRO A 160 -17.68 3.53 -3.91
CA PRO A 160 -17.93 3.26 -2.50
C PRO A 160 -19.00 4.19 -1.95
N ASP A 161 -19.86 3.69 -1.05
CA ASP A 161 -20.80 4.53 -0.31
C ASP A 161 -20.02 5.55 0.54
N GLN A 162 -20.38 6.83 0.43
CA GLN A 162 -19.80 7.88 1.29
C GLN A 162 -20.34 7.70 2.71
N LYS A 163 -19.45 7.41 3.66
CA LYS A 163 -19.76 7.42 5.10
C LYS A 163 -19.52 8.80 5.70
#